data_AF-A0A662FL86-F1
#
_entry.id   AF-A0A662FL86-F1
#
_cell.length_a   1.000
_cell.length_b   1.000
_cell.length_c   1.000
_cell.angle_alpha   90.00
_cell.angle_beta   90.00
_cell.angle_gamma   90.00
#
_symmetry.space_group_name_H-M   'P 1'
#
loop_
_entity.id
_entity.type
_entity.pdbx_description
1 polymer ?
#
loop_
_entity_poly.entity_id
_entity_poly.type
_entity_poly.pdbx_seq_one_letter_code
_entity_poly.pdbx_strand_id
1 'polypeptide(L)'
;MAKKRVSLQEINKKINEILQRQKKLMKLEKQVAGKEEEQIEELEKLEEFEKEIKKEVGKHPLAKITLRDIAKGAIGSFFGIGAHYTFYYGVKIAKEINMTRAIIIFILSYLVGAVFLYLTGYRRLKIKTIAFLPLRLTVLYLTAITTSFLLLNLFEPHFLSSFEHAFKALATVTLSATIGACTADLIGRGE
;
A
#
# COMPACT_ATOMS: atom_id res chain seq x y z
N MET A 1 31.16 -65.71 -52.33
CA MET A 1 30.18 -64.87 -51.62
C MET A 1 28.84 -64.96 -52.34
N ALA A 2 27.84 -65.64 -51.77
CA ALA A 2 26.54 -65.83 -52.41
C ALA A 2 25.70 -64.55 -52.34
N LYS A 3 25.35 -63.97 -53.51
CA LYS A 3 24.40 -62.85 -53.60
C LYS A 3 23.00 -63.36 -53.25
N LYS A 4 22.53 -63.05 -52.04
CA LYS A 4 21.17 -63.34 -51.57
C LYS A 4 20.16 -62.58 -52.45
N ARG A 5 19.42 -63.29 -53.31
CA ARG A 5 18.34 -62.70 -54.12
C ARG A 5 17.14 -62.44 -53.19
N VAL A 6 16.94 -61.18 -52.83
CA VAL A 6 15.78 -60.74 -52.04
C VAL A 6 14.52 -60.91 -52.89
N SER A 7 13.47 -61.51 -52.35
CA SER A 7 12.23 -61.73 -53.10
C SER A 7 11.43 -60.41 -53.21
N LEU A 8 10.74 -60.19 -54.34
CA LEU A 8 9.87 -59.02 -54.54
C LEU A 8 8.79 -58.90 -53.43
N GLN A 9 8.38 -60.03 -52.85
CA GLN A 9 7.43 -60.07 -51.74
C GLN A 9 8.03 -59.51 -50.44
N GLU A 10 9.30 -59.79 -50.13
CA GLU A 10 9.99 -59.19 -48.98
C GLU A 10 10.16 -57.69 -49.12
N ILE A 11 10.40 -57.21 -50.34
CA ILE A 11 10.49 -55.77 -50.64
C ILE A 11 9.14 -55.08 -50.42
N ASN A 12 8.05 -55.65 -50.95
CA ASN A 12 6.70 -55.10 -50.76
C ASN A 12 6.27 -55.09 -49.29
N LYS A 13 6.63 -56.12 -48.52
CA LYS A 13 6.36 -56.16 -47.08
C LYS A 13 7.08 -55.02 -46.35
N LYS A 14 8.37 -54.79 -46.64
CA LYS A 14 9.14 -53.68 -46.07
C LYS A 14 8.59 -52.32 -46.45
N ILE A 15 8.17 -52.14 -47.71
CA ILE A 15 7.55 -50.88 -48.16
C ILE A 15 6.27 -50.59 -47.38
N ASN A 16 5.40 -51.58 -47.19
CA ASN A 16 4.17 -51.41 -46.41
C ASN A 16 4.45 -51.09 -44.94
N GLU A 17 5.44 -51.73 -44.32
CA GLU A 17 5.87 -51.42 -42.95
C GLU A 17 6.39 -49.99 -42.82
N ILE A 18 7.19 -49.51 -43.79
CA ILE A 18 7.68 -48.12 -43.83
C ILE A 18 6.50 -47.14 -43.98
N LEU A 19 5.54 -47.45 -44.85
CA LEU A 19 4.37 -46.60 -45.10
C LEU A 19 3.47 -46.48 -43.85
N GLN A 20 3.31 -47.57 -43.08
CA GLN A 20 2.61 -47.53 -41.80
C GLN A 20 3.36 -46.71 -40.75
N ARG A 21 4.70 -46.82 -40.69
CA ARG A 21 5.52 -46.01 -39.78
C ARG A 21 5.42 -44.52 -40.11
N GLN A 22 5.47 -44.14 -41.39
CA GLN A 22 5.28 -42.74 -41.82
C GLN A 22 3.90 -42.19 -41.42
N LYS A 23 2.84 -42.97 -41.62
CA LYS A 23 1.48 -42.56 -41.18
C LYS A 23 1.38 -42.38 -39.67
N LYS A 24 2.08 -43.21 -38.87
CA LYS A 24 2.14 -43.04 -37.41
C LYS A 24 2.92 -41.80 -37.01
N LEU A 25 4.08 -41.55 -37.63
CA LEU A 25 4.90 -40.37 -37.37
C LEU A 25 4.12 -39.08 -37.66
N MET A 26 3.42 -39.01 -38.79
CA MET A 26 2.62 -37.84 -39.16
C MET A 26 1.47 -37.57 -38.17
N LYS A 27 0.90 -38.60 -37.54
CA LYS A 27 -0.11 -38.43 -36.49
C LYS A 27 0.51 -37.92 -35.18
N LEU A 28 1.69 -38.41 -34.82
CA LEU A 28 2.43 -37.96 -33.65
C LEU A 28 2.86 -36.50 -33.79
N GLU A 29 3.37 -36.09 -34.95
CA GLU A 29 3.75 -34.71 -35.22
C GLU A 29 2.57 -33.76 -35.07
N LYS A 30 1.38 -34.12 -35.57
CA LYS A 30 0.17 -33.31 -35.39
C LYS A 30 -0.27 -33.21 -33.92
N GLN A 31 -0.13 -34.29 -33.15
CA GLN A 31 -0.45 -34.28 -31.72
C GLN A 31 0.56 -33.46 -30.90
N VAL A 32 1.84 -33.48 -31.28
CA VAL A 32 2.88 -32.68 -30.65
C VAL A 32 2.66 -31.20 -30.97
N ALA A 33 2.40 -30.85 -32.23
CA ALA A 33 2.12 -29.47 -32.64
C ALA A 33 0.92 -28.86 -31.90
N GLY A 34 -0.17 -29.62 -31.74
CA GLY A 34 -1.33 -29.13 -30.97
C GLY A 34 -1.02 -28.92 -29.48
N LYS A 35 -0.19 -29.78 -28.88
CA LYS A 35 0.27 -29.60 -27.48
C LYS A 35 1.24 -28.44 -27.32
N GLU A 36 2.06 -28.16 -28.33
CA GLU A 36 2.95 -27.00 -28.34
C GLU A 36 2.14 -25.69 -28.45
N GLU A 37 1.09 -25.65 -29.28
CA GLU A 37 0.17 -24.49 -29.35
C GLU A 37 -0.55 -24.25 -28.00
N GLU A 38 -1.07 -25.30 -27.36
CA GLU A 38 -1.69 -25.19 -26.03
C GLU A 38 -0.71 -24.66 -24.97
N GLN A 39 0.55 -25.10 -25.01
CA GLN A 39 1.59 -24.62 -24.09
C GLN A 39 1.96 -23.16 -24.34
N ILE A 40 2.01 -22.71 -25.59
CA ILE A 40 2.26 -21.31 -25.94
C ILE A 40 1.12 -20.43 -25.42
N GLU A 41 -0.13 -20.85 -25.59
CA GLU A 41 -1.30 -20.11 -25.10
C GLU A 41 -1.34 -20.04 -23.56
N GLU A 42 -0.93 -21.10 -22.88
CA GLU A 42 -0.82 -21.14 -21.41
C GLU A 42 0.32 -20.23 -20.90
N LEU A 43 1.45 -20.18 -21.61
CA LEU A 43 2.56 -19.27 -21.32
C LEU A 43 2.16 -17.80 -21.51
N GLU A 44 1.41 -17.47 -22.57
CA GLU A 44 0.90 -16.12 -22.79
C GLU A 44 -0.06 -15.68 -21.67
N LYS A 45 -0.97 -16.57 -21.25
CA LYS A 45 -1.86 -16.33 -20.11
C LYS A 45 -1.09 -16.12 -18.79
N LEU A 46 -0.04 -16.90 -18.57
CA LEU A 46 0.83 -16.75 -17.40
C LEU A 46 1.58 -15.41 -17.41
N GLU A 47 2.05 -14.94 -18.57
CA GLU A 47 2.67 -13.61 -18.70
C GLU A 47 1.67 -12.47 -18.43
N GLU A 48 0.44 -12.60 -18.91
CA GLU A 48 -0.62 -11.64 -18.64
C GLU A 48 -0.95 -11.60 -17.13
N PHE A 49 -1.12 -12.77 -16.50
CA PHE A 49 -1.29 -12.86 -15.05
C PHE A 49 -0.09 -12.30 -14.30
N GLU A 50 1.15 -12.54 -14.72
CA GLU A 50 2.32 -11.96 -14.08
C GLU A 50 2.34 -10.42 -14.22
N LYS A 51 1.93 -9.88 -15.37
CA LYS A 51 1.79 -8.42 -15.59
C LYS A 51 0.68 -7.84 -14.72
N GLU A 52 -0.42 -8.54 -14.54
CA GLU A 52 -1.56 -8.12 -13.72
C GLU A 52 -1.21 -8.18 -12.22
N ILE A 53 -0.62 -9.28 -11.77
CA ILE A 53 -0.05 -9.44 -10.43
C ILE A 53 1.04 -8.39 -10.18
N LYS A 54 1.94 -8.09 -11.12
CA LYS A 54 2.92 -7.00 -10.94
C LYS A 54 2.26 -5.63 -10.81
N LYS A 55 1.13 -5.37 -11.49
CA LYS A 55 0.37 -4.12 -11.36
C LYS A 55 -0.33 -4.00 -10.00
N GLU A 56 -0.81 -5.12 -9.45
CA GLU A 56 -1.52 -5.17 -8.16
C GLU A 56 -0.56 -5.27 -6.97
N VAL A 57 0.40 -6.19 -7.02
CA VAL A 57 1.38 -6.47 -5.95
C VAL A 57 2.50 -5.41 -5.88
N GLY A 58 2.77 -4.69 -6.97
CA GLY A 58 3.83 -3.67 -7.04
C GLY A 58 3.54 -2.38 -6.27
N LYS A 59 2.28 -2.08 -5.95
CA LYS A 59 1.89 -0.81 -5.30
C LYS A 59 1.64 -1.05 -3.81
N HIS A 60 2.71 -0.97 -3.02
CA HIS A 60 2.58 -0.92 -1.57
C HIS A 60 1.58 0.20 -1.20
N PRO A 61 0.58 -0.01 -0.32
CA PRO A 61 -0.42 0.99 0.07
C PRO A 61 0.17 2.25 0.76
N LEU A 62 1.50 2.32 0.89
CA LEU A 62 2.26 3.47 1.39
C LEU A 62 2.79 4.36 0.25
N ALA A 63 2.68 3.92 -1.01
CA ALA A 63 3.20 4.61 -2.20
C ALA A 63 2.20 5.59 -2.83
N LYS A 64 0.97 5.66 -2.33
CA LYS A 64 -0.04 6.64 -2.73
C LYS A 64 -0.79 7.15 -1.51
N ILE A 65 -1.03 8.46 -1.50
CA ILE A 65 -1.91 9.12 -0.54
C ILE A 65 -3.32 9.12 -1.15
N THR A 66 -4.28 8.65 -0.40
CA THR A 66 -5.68 8.50 -0.82
C THR A 66 -6.62 9.27 0.09
N LEU A 67 -7.82 9.59 -0.38
CA LEU A 67 -8.87 10.21 0.44
C LEU A 67 -9.24 9.35 1.67
N ARG A 68 -9.03 8.02 1.57
CA ARG A 68 -9.19 7.10 2.68
C ARG A 68 -8.19 7.37 3.81
N ASP A 69 -6.96 7.77 3.48
CA ASP A 69 -5.95 8.13 4.48
C ASP A 69 -6.31 9.41 5.22
N ILE A 70 -6.91 10.38 4.51
CA ILE A 70 -7.44 11.62 5.11
C ILE A 70 -8.59 11.30 6.07
N ALA A 71 -9.54 10.46 5.65
CA ALA A 71 -10.66 10.06 6.49
C ALA A 71 -10.21 9.27 7.73
N LYS A 72 -9.27 8.32 7.57
CA LYS A 72 -8.66 7.57 8.68
C LYS A 72 -7.92 8.51 9.63
N GLY A 73 -7.13 9.45 9.10
CA GLY A 73 -6.43 10.46 9.88
C GLY A 73 -7.37 11.37 10.67
N ALA A 74 -8.48 11.80 10.07
CA ALA A 74 -9.51 12.59 10.74
C ALA A 74 -10.22 11.79 11.85
N ILE A 75 -10.61 10.54 11.59
CA ILE A 75 -11.22 9.66 12.60
C ILE A 75 -10.24 9.41 13.75
N GLY A 76 -8.98 9.08 13.44
CA GLY A 76 -7.94 8.89 14.45
C GLY A 76 -7.68 10.15 15.29
N SER A 77 -7.61 11.31 14.64
CA SER A 77 -7.48 12.61 15.31
C SER A 77 -8.67 12.87 16.22
N PHE A 78 -9.88 12.61 15.74
CA PHE A 78 -11.11 12.76 16.49
C PHE A 78 -11.11 11.86 17.74
N PHE A 79 -10.65 10.61 17.65
CA PHE A 79 -10.51 9.75 18.84
C PHE A 79 -9.39 10.18 19.77
N GLY A 80 -8.26 10.67 19.24
CA GLY A 80 -7.17 11.22 20.05
C GLY A 80 -7.60 12.43 20.87
N ILE A 81 -8.38 13.33 20.28
CA ILE A 81 -8.94 14.52 20.93
C ILE A 81 -10.19 14.18 21.76
N GLY A 82 -11.01 13.26 21.26
CA GLY A 82 -12.34 12.91 21.76
C GLY A 82 -12.33 12.13 23.07
N ALA A 83 -11.17 11.66 23.52
CA ALA A 83 -10.98 11.45 24.95
C ALA A 83 -11.16 12.81 25.64
N HIS A 84 -12.37 13.10 26.12
CA HIS A 84 -12.78 14.38 26.72
C HIS A 84 -11.73 14.99 27.67
N TYR A 85 -10.96 14.11 28.33
CA TYR A 85 -9.78 14.43 29.11
C TYR A 85 -8.68 15.20 28.33
N THR A 86 -8.20 14.71 27.19
CA THR A 86 -7.15 15.41 26.40
C THR A 86 -7.62 16.72 25.82
N PHE A 87 -8.89 16.83 25.41
CA PHE A 87 -9.48 18.11 24.99
C PHE A 87 -9.57 19.11 26.15
N TYR A 88 -10.18 18.73 27.28
CA TYR A 88 -10.36 19.61 28.44
C TYR A 88 -9.02 20.05 29.05
N TYR A 89 -8.09 19.11 29.23
CA TYR A 89 -6.75 19.45 29.72
C TYR A 89 -5.95 20.23 28.69
N GLY A 90 -6.08 19.95 27.39
CA GLY A 90 -5.42 20.72 26.33
C GLY A 90 -5.82 22.19 26.37
N VAL A 91 -7.11 22.49 26.51
CA VAL A 91 -7.63 23.84 26.67
C VAL A 91 -7.21 24.47 28.00
N LYS A 92 -7.22 23.72 29.10
CA LYS A 92 -6.77 24.24 30.41
C LYS A 92 -5.28 24.62 30.39
N ILE A 93 -4.42 23.74 29.85
CA ILE A 93 -2.98 23.98 29.69
C ILE A 93 -2.74 25.18 28.77
N ALA A 94 -3.56 25.35 27.73
CA ALA A 94 -3.44 26.49 26.81
C ALA A 94 -3.55 27.86 27.51
N LYS A 95 -4.32 27.95 28.62
CA LYS A 95 -4.45 29.20 29.40
C LYS A 95 -3.21 29.51 30.24
N GLU A 96 -2.42 28.51 30.58
CA GLU A 96 -1.26 28.62 31.47
C GLU A 96 0.08 28.70 30.71
N ILE A 97 0.09 28.40 29.41
CA ILE A 97 1.31 28.41 28.60
C ILE A 97 1.56 29.75 27.90
N ASN A 98 2.84 30.10 27.80
CA ASN A 98 3.30 31.22 26.99
C ASN A 98 3.33 30.87 25.49
N MET A 99 3.24 31.89 24.64
CA MET A 99 3.24 31.74 23.18
C MET A 99 4.44 30.93 22.67
N THR A 100 5.64 31.18 23.21
CA THR A 100 6.87 30.43 22.84
C THR A 100 6.74 28.94 23.12
N ARG A 101 6.13 28.56 24.25
CA ARG A 101 5.90 27.15 24.59
C ARG A 101 4.90 26.52 23.63
N ALA A 102 3.86 27.24 23.23
CA ALA A 102 2.90 26.76 22.25
C ALA A 102 3.55 26.51 20.88
N ILE A 103 4.43 27.41 20.41
CA ILE A 103 5.19 27.21 19.16
C ILE A 103 6.06 25.94 19.25
N ILE A 104 6.75 25.75 20.37
CA ILE A 104 7.58 24.57 20.61
C ILE A 104 6.72 23.29 20.58
N ILE A 105 5.58 23.29 21.28
CA ILE A 105 4.67 22.13 21.31
C ILE A 105 4.13 21.83 19.91
N PHE A 106 3.79 22.86 19.14
CA PHE A 106 3.32 22.70 17.77
C PHE A 106 4.38 22.03 16.89
N ILE A 107 5.61 22.53 16.89
CA ILE A 107 6.72 21.90 16.14
C ILE A 107 7.00 20.48 16.66
N LEU A 108 6.99 20.30 17.99
CA LEU A 108 7.22 19.01 18.63
C LEU A 108 6.18 17.97 18.22
N SER A 109 4.91 18.36 18.06
CA SER A 109 3.86 17.44 17.61
C SER A 109 4.14 16.85 16.23
N TYR A 110 4.67 17.64 15.31
CA TYR A 110 5.09 17.16 14.00
C TYR A 110 6.26 16.16 14.11
N LEU A 111 7.27 16.48 14.93
CA LEU A 111 8.43 15.60 15.15
C LEU A 111 8.03 14.28 15.83
N VAL A 112 7.15 14.34 16.82
CA VAL A 112 6.61 13.14 17.49
C VAL A 112 5.86 12.29 16.49
N GLY A 113 5.03 12.89 15.63
CA GLY A 113 4.36 12.19 14.53
C GLY A 113 5.36 11.50 13.59
N ALA A 114 6.46 12.17 13.23
CA ALA A 114 7.51 11.60 12.38
C ALA A 114 8.16 10.36 13.01
N VAL A 115 8.55 10.47 14.28
CA VAL A 115 9.15 9.37 15.04
C VAL A 115 8.17 8.21 15.17
N PHE A 116 6.90 8.50 15.48
CA PHE A 116 5.87 7.50 15.65
C PHE A 116 5.64 6.71 14.36
N LEU A 117 5.40 7.40 13.23
CA LEU A 117 5.25 6.78 11.90
C LEU A 117 6.48 5.97 11.48
N TYR A 118 7.68 6.47 11.75
CA TYR A 118 8.91 5.76 11.42
C TYR A 118 9.03 4.45 12.19
N LEU A 119 8.87 4.49 13.52
CA LEU A 119 9.05 3.33 14.39
C LEU A 119 8.02 2.23 14.15
N THR A 120 6.77 2.63 13.88
CA THR A 120 5.63 1.71 13.78
C THR A 120 5.37 1.22 12.36
N GLY A 121 5.54 2.08 11.35
CA GLY A 121 5.14 1.81 9.98
C GLY A 121 6.31 1.48 9.04
N TYR A 122 7.41 2.25 9.15
CA TYR A 122 8.43 2.33 8.11
C TYR A 122 9.79 1.72 8.46
N ARG A 123 10.02 1.30 9.71
CA ARG A 123 11.29 0.73 10.20
C ARG A 123 11.84 -0.45 9.38
N ARG A 124 10.98 -1.21 8.69
CA ARG A 124 11.37 -2.41 7.90
C ARG A 124 11.16 -2.26 6.38
N LEU A 125 10.91 -1.05 5.88
CA LEU A 125 10.61 -0.84 4.46
C LEU A 125 11.86 -0.51 3.64
N LYS A 126 11.84 -0.85 2.35
CA LYS A 126 12.90 -0.51 1.38
C LYS A 126 13.08 1.02 1.29
N ILE A 127 14.31 1.46 1.02
CA ILE A 127 14.73 2.88 0.98
C ILE A 127 13.80 3.77 0.12
N LYS A 128 13.31 3.24 -1.01
CA LYS A 128 12.40 3.96 -1.91
C LYS A 128 11.05 4.31 -1.29
N THR A 129 10.55 3.50 -0.34
CA THR A 129 9.26 3.74 0.33
C THR A 129 9.39 4.72 1.48
N ILE A 130 10.55 4.78 2.14
CA ILE A 130 10.84 5.75 3.22
C ILE A 130 10.79 7.20 2.70
N ALA A 131 11.12 7.44 1.43
CA ALA A 131 11.01 8.76 0.80
C ALA A 131 9.57 9.33 0.76
N PHE A 132 8.53 8.48 0.86
CA PHE A 132 7.13 8.90 0.91
C PHE A 132 6.64 9.23 2.33
N LEU A 133 7.42 8.88 3.36
CA LEU A 133 7.10 9.16 4.77
C LEU A 133 6.86 10.65 5.06
N PRO A 134 7.73 11.60 4.65
CA PRO A 134 7.51 13.02 4.95
C PRO A 134 6.21 13.54 4.33
N LEU A 135 5.88 13.12 3.10
CA LEU A 135 4.63 13.54 2.46
C LEU A 135 3.41 12.99 3.20
N ARG A 136 3.42 11.70 3.57
CA ARG A 136 2.32 11.08 4.34
C ARG A 136 2.17 11.74 5.71
N LEU A 137 3.27 12.00 6.40
CA LEU A 137 3.29 12.72 7.68
C LEU A 137 2.67 14.11 7.53
N THR A 138 3.04 14.89 6.51
CA THR A 138 2.46 16.22 6.30
C THR A 138 0.95 16.18 6.11
N VAL A 139 0.45 15.21 5.34
CA VAL A 139 -1.00 15.05 5.14
C VAL A 139 -1.70 14.69 6.45
N LEU A 140 -1.19 13.71 7.19
CA LEU A 140 -1.77 13.33 8.48
C LEU A 140 -1.73 14.48 9.50
N TYR A 141 -0.64 15.24 9.52
CA TYR A 141 -0.52 16.41 10.39
C TYR A 141 -1.50 17.52 10.02
N LEU A 142 -1.65 17.83 8.74
CA LEU A 142 -2.66 18.79 8.26
C LEU A 142 -4.08 18.34 8.58
N THR A 143 -4.37 17.04 8.47
CA THR A 143 -5.67 16.50 8.89
C THR A 143 -5.88 16.62 10.39
N ALA A 144 -4.84 16.42 11.20
CA ALA A 144 -4.90 16.58 12.64
C ALA A 144 -5.15 18.04 13.04
N ILE A 145 -4.46 19.00 12.42
CA ILE A 145 -4.68 20.44 12.63
C ILE A 145 -6.11 20.82 12.26
N THR A 146 -6.56 20.42 11.06
CA THR A 146 -7.91 20.75 10.58
C THR A 146 -8.98 20.16 11.51
N THR A 147 -8.82 18.91 11.90
CA THR A 147 -9.76 18.24 12.83
C THR A 147 -9.73 18.92 14.20
N SER A 148 -8.55 19.27 14.72
CA SER A 148 -8.41 19.99 16.00
C SER A 148 -9.09 21.36 15.96
N PHE A 149 -8.90 22.11 14.87
CA PHE A 149 -9.55 23.40 14.67
C PHE A 149 -11.07 23.28 14.64
N LEU A 150 -11.61 22.30 13.90
CA LEU A 150 -13.05 22.06 13.83
C LEU A 150 -13.64 21.70 15.20
N LEU A 151 -12.96 20.83 15.95
CA LEU A 151 -13.43 20.43 17.28
C LEU A 151 -13.33 21.56 18.31
N LEU A 152 -12.26 22.34 18.30
CA LEU A 152 -12.13 23.52 19.16
C LEU A 152 -13.20 24.56 18.84
N ASN A 153 -13.48 24.81 17.56
CA ASN A 153 -14.58 25.69 17.15
C ASN A 153 -15.94 25.18 17.63
N LEU A 154 -16.17 23.86 17.56
CA LEU A 154 -17.45 23.26 17.96
C LEU A 154 -17.65 23.20 19.48
N PHE A 155 -16.62 22.88 20.25
CA PHE A 155 -16.72 22.55 21.67
C PHE A 155 -16.22 23.65 22.61
N GLU A 156 -15.45 24.63 22.14
CA GLU A 156 -14.96 25.74 22.95
C GLU A 156 -15.61 27.08 22.51
N PRO A 157 -16.61 27.60 23.27
CA PRO A 157 -17.42 28.77 22.87
C PRO A 157 -16.63 30.08 22.65
N HIS A 158 -15.41 30.17 23.19
CA HIS A 158 -14.55 31.36 23.10
C HIS A 158 -13.23 31.09 22.38
N PHE A 159 -13.15 30.03 21.58
CA PHE A 159 -11.92 29.64 20.88
C PHE A 159 -11.34 30.79 20.03
N LEU A 160 -12.17 31.46 19.23
CA LEU A 160 -11.77 32.56 18.34
C LEU A 160 -11.75 33.95 19.00
N SER A 161 -11.86 34.02 20.34
CA SER A 161 -11.87 35.30 21.06
C SER A 161 -10.55 36.07 20.95
N SER A 162 -9.43 35.35 20.87
CA SER A 162 -8.10 35.91 20.66
C SER A 162 -7.26 34.94 19.85
N PHE A 163 -6.49 35.46 18.89
CA PHE A 163 -5.55 34.65 18.10
C PHE A 163 -4.55 33.91 19.00
N GLU A 164 -4.06 34.56 20.05
CA GLU A 164 -3.11 33.95 20.98
C GLU A 164 -3.74 32.77 21.73
N HIS A 165 -4.99 32.93 22.17
CA HIS A 165 -5.73 31.87 22.85
C HIS A 165 -6.00 30.70 21.87
N ALA A 166 -6.50 31.00 20.67
CA ALA A 166 -6.78 30.02 19.64
C ALA A 166 -5.54 29.20 19.27
N PHE A 167 -4.39 29.87 19.09
CA PHE A 167 -3.15 29.20 18.72
C PHE A 167 -2.64 28.30 19.86
N LYS A 168 -2.67 28.78 21.11
CA LYS A 168 -2.26 27.97 22.28
C LYS A 168 -3.12 26.72 22.44
N ALA A 169 -4.44 26.86 22.31
CA ALA A 169 -5.38 25.74 22.40
C ALA A 169 -5.21 24.77 21.23
N LEU A 170 -5.02 25.29 20.02
CA LEU A 170 -4.74 24.45 18.85
C LEU A 170 -3.43 23.67 19.05
N ALA A 171 -2.36 24.31 19.51
CA ALA A 171 -1.06 23.68 19.68
C ALA A 171 -1.07 22.53 20.70
N THR A 172 -1.74 22.70 21.85
CA THR A 172 -1.83 21.66 22.88
C THR A 172 -2.65 20.47 22.42
N VAL A 173 -3.76 20.70 21.72
CA VAL A 173 -4.66 19.64 21.24
C VAL A 173 -4.07 18.91 20.03
N THR A 174 -3.34 19.62 19.15
CA THR A 174 -2.75 19.06 17.93
C THR A 174 -1.75 17.93 18.23
N LEU A 175 -1.05 17.97 19.37
CA LEU A 175 -0.15 16.87 19.77
C LEU A 175 -0.91 15.55 19.92
N SER A 176 -2.00 15.57 20.67
CA SER A 176 -2.84 14.39 20.90
C SER A 176 -3.53 13.95 19.60
N ALA A 177 -4.02 14.91 18.83
CA ALA A 177 -4.62 14.68 17.51
C ALA A 177 -3.65 13.99 16.55
N THR A 178 -2.41 14.45 16.49
CA THR A 178 -1.37 13.91 15.60
C THR A 178 -1.05 12.46 15.95
N ILE A 179 -0.96 12.13 17.25
CA ILE A 179 -0.77 10.75 17.70
C ILE A 179 -1.96 9.88 17.29
N GLY A 180 -3.19 10.37 17.48
CA GLY A 180 -4.40 9.68 17.04
C GLY A 180 -4.44 9.43 15.53
N ALA A 181 -4.13 10.46 14.73
CA ALA A 181 -4.06 10.38 13.27
C ALA A 181 -3.05 9.33 12.81
N CYS A 182 -1.83 9.38 13.36
CA CYS A 182 -0.76 8.43 13.04
C CYS A 182 -1.15 7.00 13.47
N THR A 183 -1.86 6.84 14.59
CA THR A 183 -2.30 5.53 15.07
C THR A 183 -3.36 4.92 14.16
N ALA A 184 -4.37 5.68 13.75
CA ALA A 184 -5.40 5.21 12.81
C ALA A 184 -4.83 4.86 11.43
N ASP A 185 -3.84 5.62 10.98
CA ASP A 185 -3.09 5.36 9.75
C ASP A 185 -2.37 4.00 9.76
N LEU A 186 -1.88 3.58 10.93
CA LEU A 186 -1.20 2.29 11.12
C LEU A 186 -2.17 1.11 11.27
N ILE A 187 -3.27 1.31 11.99
CA ILE A 187 -4.30 0.28 12.19
C ILE A 187 -5.00 -0.05 10.87
N GLY A 188 -5.24 0.97 10.03
CA GLY A 188 -5.83 0.80 8.71
C GLY A 188 -4.94 0.09 7.68
N ARG A 189 -3.80 -0.48 8.08
CA ARG A 189 -2.87 -1.30 7.26
C ARG A 189 -3.30 -2.76 7.15
N GLY A 190 -4.21 -3.21 8.03
CA GLY A 190 -4.68 -4.61 8.10
C GLY A 190 -5.93 -4.93 7.26
N GLU A 191 -6.44 -3.95 6.51
CA GLU A 191 -7.56 -4.08 5.54
C GLU A 191 -7.07 -3.69 4.14
#